data_AF-A0AAW2MVF0-F1
#
_entry.id   AF-A0AAW2MVF0-F1
#
_cell.length_a   1.000
_cell.length_b   1.000
_cell.length_c   1.000
_cell.angle_alpha   90.00
_cell.angle_beta   90.00
_cell.angle_gamma   90.00
#
_symmetry.space_group_name_H-M   'P 1'
#
loop_
_entity.id
_entity.type
_entity.pdbx_description
1 polymer ?
#
loop_
_entity_poly.entity_id
_entity_poly.type
_entity_poly.pdbx_seq_one_letter_code
_entity_poly.pdbx_strand_id
1 'polypeptide(L)'
;MQGSYTVVEYFNNLNALWDELECLKPPKTCTCGLSTCGFTRITAEEENLTKLVQFSMGLDDSYDNIRNQILVMDPFPSVNKAYSMVLRVERQRMVNTQTGDSAENVAL
;
A
#
# COMPACT_ATOMS: atom_id res chain seq x y z
N MET A 1 -7.39 -5.29 -8.93
CA MET A 1 -8.13 -4.13 -8.41
C MET A 1 -8.82 -4.54 -7.12
N GLN A 2 -8.97 -3.62 -6.16
CA GLN A 2 -9.53 -3.82 -4.84
C GLN A 2 -10.99 -4.27 -4.91
N GLY A 3 -11.76 -3.72 -5.84
CA GLY A 3 -13.16 -4.11 -6.04
C GLY A 3 -13.99 -3.94 -4.77
N SER A 4 -14.72 -4.99 -4.37
CA SER A 4 -15.57 -4.99 -3.17
C SER A 4 -14.82 -5.29 -1.87
N TYR A 5 -13.51 -5.54 -1.91
CA TYR A 5 -12.73 -5.83 -0.71
C TYR A 5 -12.42 -4.55 0.07
N THR A 6 -12.38 -4.66 1.40
CA THR A 6 -11.79 -3.62 2.26
C THR A 6 -10.30 -3.45 1.95
N VAL A 7 -9.71 -2.31 2.33
CA VAL A 7 -8.27 -2.06 2.16
C VAL A 7 -7.43 -3.12 2.90
N VAL A 8 -7.91 -3.61 4.05
CA VAL A 8 -7.26 -4.67 4.82
C VAL A 8 -7.24 -5.99 4.05
N GLU A 9 -8.40 -6.45 3.55
CA GLU A 9 -8.51 -7.70 2.79
C GLU A 9 -7.66 -7.64 1.52
N TYR A 10 -7.74 -6.53 0.79
CA TYR A 10 -6.95 -6.33 -0.41
C TYR A 10 -5.44 -6.38 -0.13
N PHE A 11 -4.98 -5.70 0.92
CA PHE A 11 -3.57 -5.68 1.29
C PHE A 11 -3.07 -7.06 1.75
N ASN A 12 -3.88 -7.81 2.50
CA ASN A 12 -3.53 -9.16 2.93
C ASN A 12 -3.41 -10.13 1.74
N ASN A 13 -4.33 -10.04 0.77
CA ASN A 13 -4.26 -10.84 -0.45
C ASN A 13 -3.00 -10.52 -1.26
N LEU A 14 -2.63 -9.24 -1.36
CA LEU A 14 -1.37 -8.83 -2.00
C LEU A 14 -0.14 -9.38 -1.28
N ASN A 15 -0.11 -9.32 0.05
CA ASN A 15 1.01 -9.86 0.82
C ASN A 15 1.18 -11.36 0.57
N ALA A 16 0.09 -12.13 0.59
CA ALA A 16 0.16 -13.56 0.28
C ALA A 16 0.75 -13.82 -1.12
N LEU A 17 0.33 -13.07 -2.14
CA LEU A 17 0.90 -13.17 -3.49
C LEU A 17 2.38 -12.79 -3.55
N TRP A 18 2.80 -11.78 -2.78
CA TRP A 18 4.21 -11.40 -2.70
C TRP A 18 5.06 -12.46 -2.01
N ASP A 19 4.55 -13.07 -0.95
CA ASP A 19 5.23 -14.15 -0.23
C ASP A 19 5.37 -15.39 -1.13
N GLU A 20 4.33 -15.76 -1.88
CA GLU A 20 4.39 -16.82 -2.89
C GLU A 20 5.41 -16.51 -3.99
N LEU A 21 5.44 -15.27 -4.48
CA LEU A 21 6.39 -14.84 -5.50
C LEU A 21 7.83 -14.85 -4.97
N GLU A 22 8.04 -14.51 -3.70
CA GLU A 22 9.35 -14.55 -3.06
C GLU A 22 9.89 -15.98 -2.99
N CYS A 23 9.03 -16.97 -2.69
CA CYS A 23 9.40 -18.38 -2.74
C CYS A 23 9.87 -18.87 -4.11
N LEU A 24 9.47 -18.20 -5.20
CA LEU A 24 9.85 -18.55 -6.58
C LEU A 24 11.10 -17.80 -7.08
N LYS A 25 11.51 -16.74 -6.39
CA LYS A 25 12.63 -15.90 -6.83
C LYS A 25 13.97 -16.50 -6.38
N PRO A 26 14.97 -16.59 -7.28
CA PRO A 26 16.30 -16.96 -6.86
C PRO A 26 16.88 -15.87 -5.93
N PRO A 27 17.70 -16.25 -4.93
CA PRO A 27 18.31 -15.29 -4.02
C PRO A 27 19.18 -14.29 -4.79
N LYS A 28 18.94 -12.99 -4.56
CA LYS A 28 19.73 -11.92 -5.15
C LYS A 28 21.08 -11.86 -4.42
N THR A 29 22.17 -12.23 -5.09
CA THR A 29 23.52 -12.22 -4.50
C THR A 29 24.41 -11.20 -5.21
N CYS A 30 25.27 -10.52 -4.44
CA CYS A 30 26.38 -9.74 -4.99
C CYS A 30 27.59 -10.65 -5.18
N THR A 31 28.25 -10.56 -6.34
CA THR A 31 29.52 -11.26 -6.61
C THR A 31 30.73 -10.62 -5.93
N CYS A 32 30.54 -9.47 -5.29
CA CYS A 32 31.61 -8.67 -4.69
C CYS A 32 32.18 -9.21 -3.38
N GLY A 33 31.57 -10.24 -2.77
CA GLY A 33 32.07 -10.88 -1.54
C GLY A 33 32.05 -10.02 -0.27
N LEU A 34 31.63 -8.74 -0.36
CA LEU A 34 31.54 -7.82 0.78
C LEU A 34 30.11 -7.77 1.32
N SER A 35 29.97 -7.99 2.62
CA SER A 35 28.70 -7.81 3.36
C SER A 35 28.22 -6.36 3.41
N THR A 36 29.10 -5.39 3.15
CA THR A 36 28.81 -3.95 3.16
C THR A 36 28.45 -3.37 1.79
N CYS A 37 28.39 -4.19 0.73
CA CYS A 37 27.97 -3.68 -0.55
C CYS A 37 26.51 -3.20 -0.48
N GLY A 38 26.23 -2.01 -1.03
CA GLY A 38 24.88 -1.43 -1.03
C GLY A 38 23.84 -2.21 -1.85
N PHE A 39 24.23 -3.36 -2.42
CA PHE A 39 23.37 -4.20 -3.26
C PHE A 39 22.10 -4.63 -2.52
N THR A 40 22.22 -5.12 -1.28
CA THR A 40 21.06 -5.56 -0.46
C THR A 40 20.09 -4.42 -0.18
N ARG A 41 20.61 -3.22 0.09
CA ARG A 41 19.80 -2.02 0.31
C ARG A 41 19.05 -1.62 -0.97
N ILE A 42 19.75 -1.56 -2.10
CA ILE A 42 19.17 -1.19 -3.39
C ILE A 42 18.08 -2.19 -3.81
N THR A 43 18.33 -3.50 -3.63
CA THR A 43 17.32 -4.52 -3.95
C THR A 43 16.09 -4.41 -3.06
N ALA A 44 16.27 -4.15 -1.76
CA ALA A 44 15.15 -3.95 -0.83
C ALA A 44 14.35 -2.68 -1.17
N GLU A 45 15.01 -1.60 -1.59
CA GLU A 45 14.36 -0.37 -2.05
C GLU A 45 13.55 -0.60 -3.33
N GLU A 46 14.10 -1.33 -4.30
CA GLU A 46 13.43 -1.72 -5.54
C GLU A 46 12.20 -2.59 -5.29
N GLU A 47 12.33 -3.58 -4.39
CA GLU A 47 11.22 -4.44 -3.98
C GLU A 47 10.13 -3.65 -3.27
N ASN A 48 10.50 -2.74 -2.37
CA ASN A 48 9.54 -1.87 -1.70
C ASN A 48 8.80 -0.98 -2.71
N LEU A 49 9.50 -0.37 -3.66
CA LEU A 49 8.91 0.44 -4.72
C LEU A 49 7.94 -0.38 -5.58
N THR A 50 8.34 -1.61 -5.94
CA THR A 50 7.50 -2.53 -6.71
C THR A 50 6.20 -2.84 -5.96
N LYS A 51 6.30 -3.22 -4.68
CA LYS A 51 5.13 -3.51 -3.82
C LYS A 51 4.25 -2.26 -3.66
N LEU A 52 4.85 -1.08 -3.47
CA LEU A 52 4.14 0.20 -3.35
C LEU A 52 3.34 0.53 -4.61
N VAL A 53 3.93 0.38 -5.80
CA VAL A 53 3.26 0.63 -7.07
C VAL A 53 2.12 -0.36 -7.28
N GLN A 54 2.35 -1.65 -7.05
CA GLN A 54 1.32 -2.69 -7.20
C GLN A 54 0.13 -2.48 -6.27
N PHE A 55 0.39 -2.15 -5.00
CA PHE A 55 -0.65 -1.75 -4.06
C PHE A 55 -1.41 -0.52 -4.57
N SER A 56 -0.69 0.54 -4.93
CA SER A 56 -1.29 1.82 -5.33
C SER A 56 -2.09 1.73 -6.63
N MET A 57 -1.70 0.86 -7.56
CA MET A 57 -2.41 0.67 -8.84
C MET A 57 -3.70 -0.14 -8.69
N GLY A 58 -3.78 -1.02 -7.70
CA GLY A 58 -4.97 -1.83 -7.52
C GLY A 58 -5.98 -1.24 -6.55
N LEU A 59 -5.69 -0.15 -5.85
CA LEU A 59 -6.69 0.58 -5.07
C LEU A 59 -7.81 1.15 -5.95
N ASP A 60 -8.99 1.32 -5.35
CA ASP A 60 -10.12 2.00 -5.99
C ASP A 60 -9.83 3.49 -6.26
N ASP A 61 -10.41 4.04 -7.33
CA ASP A 61 -10.21 5.44 -7.76
C ASP A 61 -10.64 6.45 -6.69
N SER A 62 -11.55 6.05 -5.79
CA SER A 62 -11.90 6.89 -4.66
C SER A 62 -10.68 7.21 -3.77
N TYR A 63 -9.59 6.45 -3.79
CA TYR A 63 -8.36 6.72 -3.04
C TYR A 63 -7.35 7.62 -3.76
N ASP A 64 -7.70 8.24 -4.90
CA ASP A 64 -6.78 9.07 -5.69
C ASP A 64 -6.08 10.17 -4.91
N ASN A 65 -6.78 10.85 -4.00
CA ASN A 65 -6.18 11.91 -3.18
C ASN A 65 -5.02 11.40 -2.32
N ILE A 66 -5.18 10.23 -1.67
CA ILE A 66 -4.13 9.67 -0.81
C ILE A 66 -3.02 9.04 -1.66
N ARG A 67 -3.33 8.50 -2.84
CA ARG A 67 -2.34 8.04 -3.82
C ARG A 67 -1.46 9.21 -4.28
N ASN A 68 -2.05 10.33 -4.67
CA ASN A 68 -1.31 11.53 -5.07
C ASN A 68 -0.40 12.04 -3.94
N GLN A 69 -0.89 12.04 -2.70
CA GLN A 69 -0.07 12.41 -1.54
C GLN A 69 1.13 11.46 -1.36
N ILE A 70 0.93 10.15 -1.51
CA ILE A 70 2.00 9.14 -1.41
C ILE A 70 3.06 9.34 -2.51
N LEU A 71 2.65 9.70 -3.73
CA LEU A 71 3.54 9.87 -4.88
C LEU A 71 4.47 11.07 -4.77
N VAL A 72 4.12 12.09 -3.98
CA VAL A 72 4.94 13.30 -3.79
C VAL A 72 5.81 13.25 -2.54
N MET A 73 5.82 12.11 -1.82
CA MET A 73 6.69 11.94 -0.65
C MET A 73 8.14 11.68 -1.05
N ASP A 74 9.07 12.35 -0.39
CA ASP A 74 10.51 12.13 -0.54
C ASP A 74 11.16 11.90 0.85
N PRO A 75 11.76 10.72 1.11
CA PRO A 75 11.80 9.54 0.24
C PRO A 75 10.42 8.86 0.14
N PHE A 76 10.22 8.05 -0.91
CA PHE A 76 9.02 7.24 -1.05
C PHE A 76 8.76 6.40 0.21
N PRO A 77 7.49 6.29 0.65
CA PRO A 77 7.17 5.52 1.85
C PRO A 77 7.38 4.01 1.61
N SER A 78 7.47 3.27 2.72
CA SER A 78 7.31 1.83 2.64
C SER A 78 5.87 1.46 2.27
N VAL A 79 5.68 0.30 1.64
CA VAL A 79 4.34 -0.20 1.32
C VAL A 79 3.45 -0.30 2.58
N ASN A 80 4.03 -0.68 3.72
CA ASN A 80 3.31 -0.73 5.01
C ASN A 80 2.86 0.64 5.52
N LYS A 81 3.68 1.68 5.31
CA LYS A 81 3.32 3.06 5.64
C LYS A 81 2.21 3.56 4.71
N ALA A 82 2.31 3.30 3.41
CA ALA A 82 1.27 3.62 2.44
C ALA A 82 -0.06 2.93 2.79
N TYR A 83 -0.03 1.63 3.09
CA TYR A 83 -1.19 0.87 3.59
C TYR A 83 -1.82 1.53 4.82
N SER A 84 -1.02 1.88 5.82
CA SER A 84 -1.50 2.54 7.04
C SER A 84 -2.17 3.90 6.76
N MET A 85 -1.65 4.65 5.78
CA MET A 85 -2.23 5.93 5.35
C MET A 85 -3.58 5.73 4.67
N VAL A 86 -3.68 4.79 3.73
CA VAL A 86 -4.93 4.49 3.02
C VAL A 86 -5.98 3.94 3.97
N LEU A 87 -5.59 3.06 4.90
CA LEU A 87 -6.49 2.50 5.92
C LEU A 87 -7.08 3.57 6.85
N ARG A 88 -6.34 4.64 7.14
CA ARG A 88 -6.89 5.79 7.90
C ARG A 88 -7.97 6.51 7.09
N VAL A 89 -7.77 6.70 5.79
CA VAL A 89 -8.74 7.33 4.90
C VAL A 89 -10.01 6.47 4.78
N GLU A 90 -9.88 5.15 4.62
CA GLU A 90 -11.03 4.23 4.60
C GLU A 90 -11.88 4.36 5.88
N ARG A 91 -11.24 4.29 7.05
CA ARG A 91 -11.94 4.45 8.34
C ARG A 91 -12.61 5.81 8.49
N GLN A 92 -11.95 6.89 8.07
CA GLN A 92 -12.53 8.24 8.14
C GLN A 92 -13.78 8.36 7.27
N ARG A 93 -13.79 7.73 6.09
CA ARG A 93 -14.98 7.71 5.22
C ARG A 93 -16.14 6.97 5.84
N MET A 94 -15.89 5.82 6.46
CA MET A 94 -16.93 5.05 7.15
C MET A 94 -17.60 5.89 8.26
N VAL A 95 -16.84 6.69 9.01
CA VAL A 95 -17.39 7.58 10.04
C VAL A 95 -18.19 8.72 9.42
N ASN A 96 -17.70 9.35 8.35
CA ASN A 96 -18.40 10.46 7.69
C ASN A 96 -19.72 10.02 7.04
N THR A 97 -19.81 8.79 6.53
CA THR A 97 -21.07 8.26 6.01
C THR A 97 -22.12 8.09 7.12
N GLN A 98 -21.71 7.72 8.35
CA GLN A 98 -22.63 7.56 9.48
C GLN A 98 -23.16 8.90 10.02
N THR A 99 -22.37 9.98 9.94
CA THR A 99 -22.80 11.31 10.40
C THR A 99 -23.70 12.03 9.38
N GLY A 100 -23.61 11.69 8.09
CA GLY A 100 -24.50 12.20 7.03
C GLY A 100 -25.96 11.78 7.22
N ASP A 101 -26.22 10.50 7.54
CA ASP A 101 -27.58 9.98 7.79
C ASP A 101 -28.25 10.58 9.04
N SER A 102 -27.46 11.07 10.00
CA SER A 102 -27.99 11.70 11.22
C SER A 102 -28.44 13.15 10.99
N ALA A 103 -27.90 13.83 9.98
CA ALA A 103 -28.24 15.22 9.68
C ALA A 103 -29.55 15.36 8.89
N GLU A 104 -29.91 14.37 8.07
CA GLU A 104 -31.18 14.38 7.32
C GLU A 104 -32.40 14.05 8.18
N ASN A 105 -32.22 13.37 9.32
CA ASN A 105 -33.30 13.05 10.27
C ASN A 105 -33.64 14.19 11.26
N VAL A 106 -32.90 15.29 11.26
CA VAL A 106 -33.18 16.47 12.13
C VAL A 106 -33.92 17.58 11.36
N ALA A 107 -34.13 17.41 10.05
CA ALA A 107 -34.77 18.39 9.18
C ALA A 107 -36.23 18.06 8.79
N LEU A 108 -36.90 17.13 9.48
CA LEU A 108 -38.31 16.77 9.28
C LEU A 108 -39.16 16.98 10.55
#